data_AF-A0AB34FPY0-F1
#
_entry.id   AF-A0AB34FPY0-F1
#
_cell.length_a   1.000
_cell.length_b   1.000
_cell.length_c   1.000
_cell.angle_alpha   90.00
_cell.angle_beta   90.00
_cell.angle_gamma   90.00
#
_symmetry.space_group_name_H-M   'P 1'
#
loop_
_entity.id
_entity.type
_entity.pdbx_description
1 polymer ?
#
loop_
_entity_poly.entity_id
_entity_poly.type
_entity_poly.pdbx_seq_one_letter_code
_entity_poly.pdbx_strand_id
1 'polypeptide(L)'
;MRSALPGSAEAGTPAVDDDAAIEAVHDGPTTSQVDRSGSAAPVSINGSASRPTSRCEHERPVTTLVKDKHGRFGFVRGSRLVNNLPFIVGFMELGNAGDFAANVWNDVPVPIYAIVFMAIGGVVAGFLSICAFRDAFVACQNVYFLRRQRREQKAERQRRAEAGESLLDMDVYLAVTFRELGSETIARWFMDLLLGFGAVLICVGTFMAIGGANRKVWLASNLLSGYIGNAPIAVYGLVNSGWCGYIFSKAQSHITATAAPLKGSQTATLIKRRSRNVQTFCIINGTATILGGVGSMITATRWWGYVILAPVIVSSVFCNVWWRRRVGYTRAWAKPTSFPALVPGELVAELEFAARAEITIRENKDAPMEHFVADPTSLPGILAFFERYDLFDSYCMRLVSRESGVRESDVCDALGGSQATCTKLHIGIVELLALDKSLYPRLLDAAHNCLRELGAEHFRNRERYTAELLGTYYLIAGSNVDFDGIEDAGGVTESSEK
;
A
#
# COMPACT_ATOMS: atom_id res chain seq x y z
N MET A 1 -73.88 2.18 -14.69
CA MET A 1 -73.81 2.84 -13.35
C MET A 1 -72.49 2.42 -12.71
N ARG A 2 -71.41 3.15 -12.97
CA ARG A 2 -70.87 4.28 -12.17
C ARG A 2 -70.33 3.86 -10.80
N SER A 3 -69.01 3.66 -10.77
CA SER A 3 -68.01 4.18 -9.79
C SER A 3 -66.86 3.17 -9.69
N ALA A 4 -65.56 3.48 -9.77
CA ALA A 4 -64.77 4.63 -10.16
C ALA A 4 -63.34 4.09 -10.42
N LEU A 5 -62.66 4.64 -11.43
CA LEU A 5 -61.23 4.45 -11.78
C LEU A 5 -60.31 5.23 -10.79
N PRO A 6 -58.98 5.42 -10.98
CA PRO A 6 -57.95 4.76 -11.84
C PRO A 6 -56.71 4.33 -10.99
N GLY A 7 -55.75 3.50 -11.43
CA GLY A 7 -54.76 3.69 -12.50
C GLY A 7 -53.36 3.89 -11.89
N SER A 8 -52.43 2.97 -12.16
CA SER A 8 -51.01 3.13 -11.81
C SER A 8 -50.18 2.91 -13.07
N ALA A 9 -49.55 4.00 -13.51
CA ALA A 9 -48.64 4.07 -14.64
C ALA A 9 -47.21 3.63 -14.24
N GLU A 10 -46.46 3.24 -15.26
CA GLU A 10 -45.02 3.02 -15.29
C GLU A 10 -44.22 4.20 -14.73
N ALA A 11 -43.10 3.92 -14.05
CA ALA A 11 -41.81 4.60 -14.25
C ALA A 11 -40.78 4.16 -13.18
N GLY A 12 -39.53 3.99 -13.63
CA GLY A 12 -38.38 4.55 -12.91
C GLY A 12 -37.58 3.62 -11.99
N THR A 13 -36.54 3.04 -12.57
CA THR A 13 -35.29 2.66 -11.90
C THR A 13 -34.76 3.78 -11.00
N PRO A 14 -34.17 3.48 -9.82
CA PRO A 14 -33.20 4.38 -9.21
C PRO A 14 -31.80 3.76 -9.25
N ALA A 15 -30.90 4.50 -9.87
CA ALA A 15 -29.47 4.45 -9.62
C ALA A 15 -29.20 4.93 -8.18
N VAL A 16 -28.23 4.30 -7.51
CA VAL A 16 -27.71 4.77 -6.22
C VAL A 16 -26.24 5.13 -6.45
N ASP A 17 -26.03 6.41 -6.76
CA ASP A 17 -24.82 7.15 -6.44
C ASP A 17 -24.97 7.65 -4.99
N ASP A 18 -23.94 7.48 -4.16
CA ASP A 18 -23.80 8.20 -2.90
C ASP A 18 -22.33 8.62 -2.74
N ASP A 19 -22.04 9.80 -3.30
CA ASP A 19 -20.94 10.68 -2.95
C ASP A 19 -21.28 11.39 -1.64
N ALA A 20 -20.59 11.04 -0.56
CA ALA A 20 -20.68 11.75 0.71
C ALA A 20 -19.63 12.89 0.77
N ALA A 21 -20.10 14.07 0.38
CA ALA A 21 -19.84 15.42 0.90
C ALA A 21 -18.46 15.73 1.52
N ILE A 22 -17.73 16.59 0.80
CA ILE A 22 -16.69 17.49 1.33
C ILE A 22 -17.39 18.80 1.72
N GLU A 23 -17.33 19.18 3.00
CA GLU A 23 -17.74 20.51 3.45
C GLU A 23 -16.81 21.57 2.85
N ALA A 24 -17.35 22.35 1.93
CA ALA A 24 -16.80 23.62 1.49
C ALA A 24 -17.47 24.74 2.31
N VAL A 25 -16.68 25.45 3.12
CA VAL A 25 -17.13 26.72 3.71
C VAL A 25 -16.74 27.83 2.75
N HIS A 26 -17.77 28.42 2.14
CA HIS A 26 -17.71 29.58 1.28
C HIS A 26 -18.39 30.72 2.03
N ASP A 27 -17.65 31.77 2.39
CA ASP A 27 -18.20 33.06 2.76
C ASP A 27 -17.66 34.10 1.77
N GLY A 28 -18.56 34.93 1.24
CA GLY A 28 -18.26 36.18 0.55
C GLY A 28 -19.45 37.13 0.71
N PRO A 29 -19.48 38.29 0.05
CA PRO A 29 -18.39 39.22 -0.21
C PRO A 29 -18.68 40.60 0.43
N THR A 30 -17.66 41.45 0.57
CA THR A 30 -17.90 42.91 0.65
C THR A 30 -16.93 43.64 -0.27
N THR A 31 -17.55 44.40 -1.15
CA THR A 31 -17.01 45.24 -2.22
C THR A 31 -16.14 46.36 -1.67
N SER A 32 -14.95 46.57 -2.23
CA SER A 32 -14.34 47.89 -2.39
C SER A 32 -13.24 47.81 -3.47
N GLN A 33 -13.52 48.44 -4.61
CA GLN A 33 -12.56 48.72 -5.67
C GLN A 33 -11.43 49.61 -5.15
N VAL A 34 -10.19 49.19 -5.35
CA VAL A 34 -9.06 50.10 -5.59
C VAL A 34 -8.17 49.47 -6.64
N ASP A 35 -8.15 50.09 -7.82
CA ASP A 35 -7.18 49.87 -8.88
C ASP A 35 -5.75 50.14 -8.37
N ARG A 36 -4.80 49.25 -8.69
CA ARG A 36 -3.44 49.65 -9.10
C ARG A 36 -2.67 48.48 -9.71
N SER A 37 -2.45 48.62 -11.01
CA SER A 37 -1.38 48.10 -11.84
C SER A 37 -0.14 47.58 -11.08
N GLY A 38 0.19 46.31 -11.27
CA GLY A 38 1.43 45.68 -10.83
C GLY A 38 1.70 44.40 -11.61
N SER A 39 2.56 44.49 -12.62
CA SER A 39 3.04 43.41 -13.48
C SER A 39 3.56 42.21 -12.68
N ALA A 40 2.93 41.04 -12.82
CA ALA A 40 3.41 39.79 -12.24
C ALA A 40 4.53 39.21 -13.13
N ALA A 41 5.77 39.29 -12.66
CA ALA A 41 6.91 38.60 -13.25
C ALA A 41 6.90 37.11 -12.84
N PRO A 42 7.30 36.18 -13.74
CA PRO A 42 7.45 34.77 -13.40
C PRO A 42 8.66 34.55 -12.49
N VAL A 43 8.46 33.81 -11.40
CA VAL A 43 9.51 33.42 -10.47
C VAL A 43 10.44 32.41 -11.15
N SER A 44 11.60 32.90 -11.58
CA SER A 44 12.70 32.10 -12.12
C SER A 44 13.52 31.53 -10.96
N ILE A 45 13.47 30.21 -10.75
CA ILE A 45 14.34 29.50 -9.80
C ILE A 45 15.70 29.28 -10.49
N ASN A 46 16.59 30.26 -10.39
CA ASN A 46 18.01 30.10 -10.73
C ASN A 46 18.83 29.99 -9.43
N GLY A 47 19.04 28.76 -8.97
CA GLY A 47 20.04 28.45 -7.95
C GLY A 47 21.42 28.32 -8.61
N SER A 48 22.35 29.18 -8.22
CA SER A 48 23.73 29.25 -8.69
C SER A 48 24.48 27.93 -8.50
N ALA A 49 25.10 27.44 -9.59
CA ALA A 49 25.95 26.27 -9.61
C ALA A 49 27.28 26.50 -8.88
N SER A 50 27.47 25.85 -7.73
CA SER A 50 28.79 25.59 -7.16
C SER A 50 29.36 24.30 -7.77
N ARG A 51 30.61 24.38 -8.26
CA ARG A 51 31.35 23.28 -8.89
C ARG A 51 31.45 22.05 -7.97
N PRO A 52 31.17 20.82 -8.44
CA PRO A 52 31.52 19.63 -7.71
C PRO A 52 32.99 19.30 -7.93
N THR A 53 33.76 19.35 -6.85
CA THR A 53 35.08 18.71 -6.75
C THR A 53 34.92 17.19 -6.81
N SER A 54 35.72 16.57 -7.68
CA SER A 54 35.82 15.13 -7.97
C SER A 54 35.75 14.21 -6.74
N ARG A 55 34.73 13.36 -6.67
CA ARG A 55 34.74 12.14 -5.84
C ARG A 55 33.78 11.09 -6.41
N CYS A 56 34.34 9.91 -6.74
CA CYS A 56 33.72 8.62 -7.07
C CYS A 56 32.56 8.60 -8.07
N GLU A 57 32.79 8.00 -9.25
CA GLU A 57 31.74 7.50 -10.15
C GLU A 57 30.74 6.66 -9.35
N HIS A 58 29.59 7.25 -9.02
CA HIS A 58 28.43 6.51 -8.56
C HIS A 58 27.95 5.68 -9.75
N GLU A 59 27.97 4.35 -9.63
CA GLU A 59 27.28 3.46 -10.55
C GLU A 59 25.88 4.00 -10.79
N ARG A 60 25.63 4.46 -12.02
CA ARG A 60 24.37 5.11 -12.36
C ARG A 60 23.21 4.13 -12.18
N PRO A 61 22.01 4.61 -11.88
CA PRO A 61 20.81 3.79 -11.69
C PRO A 61 20.51 2.86 -12.87
N VAL A 62 20.75 1.56 -12.72
CA VAL A 62 20.31 0.53 -13.67
C VAL A 62 19.09 -0.21 -13.13
N THR A 63 18.00 -0.26 -13.89
CA THR A 63 16.84 -1.11 -13.65
C THR A 63 17.12 -2.50 -14.21
N THR A 64 16.94 -3.54 -13.38
CA THR A 64 17.10 -4.94 -13.82
C THR A 64 15.73 -5.61 -13.93
N LEU A 65 15.41 -6.10 -15.14
CA LEU A 65 14.21 -6.86 -15.45
C LEU A 65 14.57 -8.30 -15.80
N VAL A 66 13.71 -9.25 -15.45
CA VAL A 66 13.94 -10.68 -15.66
C VAL A 66 12.80 -11.25 -16.49
N LYS A 67 13.15 -12.08 -17.48
CA LYS A 67 12.19 -12.75 -18.35
C LYS A 67 11.62 -13.99 -17.65
N ASP A 68 10.30 -14.12 -17.63
CA ASP A 68 9.60 -15.29 -17.11
C ASP A 68 9.60 -16.46 -18.11
N LYS A 69 9.12 -17.62 -17.67
CA LYS A 69 8.98 -18.83 -18.51
C LYS A 69 8.04 -18.65 -19.70
N HIS A 70 7.24 -17.60 -19.72
CA HIS A 70 6.32 -17.24 -20.79
C HIS A 70 6.90 -16.13 -21.71
N GLY A 71 8.16 -15.76 -21.52
CA GLY A 71 8.84 -14.75 -22.33
C GLY A 71 8.48 -13.31 -21.95
N ARG A 72 7.78 -13.07 -20.84
CA ARG A 72 7.41 -11.73 -20.37
C ARG A 72 8.44 -11.21 -19.38
N PHE A 73 8.84 -9.95 -19.54
CA PHE A 73 9.69 -9.29 -18.56
C PHE A 73 8.88 -8.93 -17.31
N GLY A 74 9.54 -8.98 -16.16
CA GLY A 74 9.02 -8.51 -14.88
C GLY A 74 10.17 -8.10 -13.97
N PHE A 75 9.84 -7.44 -12.86
CA PHE A 75 10.86 -7.13 -11.86
C PHE A 75 11.45 -8.41 -11.25
N VAL A 76 12.71 -8.31 -10.81
CA VAL A 76 13.36 -9.37 -10.03
C VAL A 76 12.47 -9.71 -8.83
N ARG A 77 12.18 -11.00 -8.62
CA ARG A 77 11.34 -11.45 -7.49
C ARG A 77 11.95 -11.00 -6.16
N GLY A 78 11.10 -10.42 -5.30
CA GLY A 78 11.54 -9.91 -3.99
C GLY A 78 12.51 -8.74 -4.09
N SER A 79 12.40 -7.88 -5.12
CA SER A 79 13.16 -6.62 -5.26
C SER A 79 12.43 -5.39 -4.71
N ARG A 80 11.17 -5.55 -4.31
CA ARG A 80 10.29 -4.45 -3.92
C ARG A 80 9.24 -4.94 -2.93
N LEU A 81 8.75 -4.01 -2.11
CA LEU A 81 7.56 -4.19 -1.30
C LEU A 81 6.35 -3.81 -2.16
N VAL A 82 5.41 -4.73 -2.36
CA VAL A 82 4.22 -4.49 -3.19
C VAL A 82 2.95 -4.60 -2.37
N ASN A 83 2.10 -3.58 -2.44
CA ASN A 83 0.74 -3.62 -1.93
C ASN A 83 -0.18 -4.37 -2.91
N ASN A 84 -0.07 -5.69 -2.91
CA ASN A 84 -0.80 -6.60 -3.80
C ASN A 84 -1.82 -7.47 -3.07
N LEU A 85 -2.39 -6.97 -1.97
CA LEU A 85 -3.41 -7.69 -1.19
C LEU A 85 -4.64 -8.02 -2.08
N PRO A 86 -4.96 -9.30 -2.31
CA PRO A 86 -6.11 -9.68 -3.10
C PRO A 86 -7.41 -9.28 -2.40
N PHE A 87 -8.37 -8.79 -3.17
CA PHE A 87 -9.69 -8.44 -2.64
C PHE A 87 -10.40 -9.64 -2.01
N ILE A 88 -10.26 -10.81 -2.64
CA ILE A 88 -10.91 -12.06 -2.23
C ILE A 88 -10.54 -12.48 -0.79
N VAL A 89 -9.33 -12.12 -0.33
CA VAL A 89 -8.86 -12.44 1.03
C VAL A 89 -9.68 -11.72 2.10
N GLY A 90 -10.30 -10.58 1.76
CA GLY A 90 -11.25 -9.90 2.67
C GLY A 90 -12.52 -10.71 2.98
N PHE A 91 -12.80 -11.76 2.21
CA PHE A 91 -13.94 -12.67 2.42
C PHE A 91 -13.55 -13.96 3.13
N MET A 92 -12.32 -14.11 3.63
CA MET A 92 -11.89 -15.34 4.32
C MET A 92 -12.76 -15.66 5.54
N GLU A 93 -13.16 -14.64 6.31
CA GLU A 93 -14.04 -14.83 7.47
C GLU A 93 -15.44 -15.31 7.07
N LEU A 94 -15.91 -14.96 5.86
CA LEU A 94 -17.16 -15.50 5.31
C LEU A 94 -17.01 -16.99 4.98
N GLY A 95 -15.85 -17.39 4.47
CA GLY A 95 -15.51 -18.79 4.25
C GLY A 95 -15.51 -19.61 5.54
N ASN A 96 -14.94 -19.05 6.60
CA ASN A 96 -14.93 -19.68 7.92
C ASN A 96 -16.36 -19.84 8.47
N ALA A 97 -17.22 -18.83 8.30
CA ALA A 97 -18.63 -18.91 8.70
C ALA A 97 -19.48 -19.87 7.83
N GLY A 98 -18.95 -20.38 6.72
CA GLY A 98 -19.62 -21.31 5.83
C GLY A 98 -19.90 -22.69 6.46
N ASP A 99 -19.27 -22.99 7.59
CA ASP A 99 -19.51 -24.20 8.39
C ASP A 99 -20.84 -24.18 9.18
N PHE A 100 -21.62 -23.09 9.08
CA PHE A 100 -22.90 -22.91 9.77
C PHE A 100 -23.82 -24.13 9.70
N ALA A 101 -24.07 -24.64 8.50
CA ALA A 101 -24.96 -25.77 8.32
C ALA A 101 -24.40 -27.04 8.99
N ALA A 102 -23.06 -27.21 8.98
CA ALA A 102 -22.35 -28.33 9.59
C ALA A 102 -22.37 -28.30 11.13
N ASN A 103 -22.44 -27.11 11.74
CA ASN A 103 -22.45 -26.99 13.20
C ASN A 103 -23.88 -26.90 13.79
N VAL A 104 -24.84 -26.34 13.04
CA VAL A 104 -26.20 -26.06 13.56
C VAL A 104 -27.24 -27.09 13.13
N TRP A 105 -27.14 -27.64 11.91
CA TRP A 105 -28.16 -28.52 11.34
C TRP A 105 -27.67 -29.96 11.09
N ASN A 106 -26.61 -30.35 11.79
CA ASN A 106 -25.99 -31.68 11.67
C ASN A 106 -26.67 -32.73 12.56
N ASP A 107 -27.99 -32.80 12.45
CA ASP A 107 -28.80 -33.88 13.00
C ASP A 107 -28.67 -35.12 12.10
N VAL A 108 -28.69 -36.33 12.67
CA VAL A 108 -28.56 -37.58 11.89
C VAL A 108 -29.94 -38.25 11.79
N PRO A 109 -30.46 -38.53 10.57
CA PRO A 109 -29.90 -38.24 9.25
C PRO A 109 -29.97 -36.75 8.89
N VAL A 110 -28.95 -36.26 8.17
CA VAL A 110 -28.82 -34.83 7.82
C VAL A 110 -29.94 -34.41 6.86
N PRO A 111 -30.71 -33.35 7.16
CA PRO A 111 -31.73 -32.84 6.25
C PRO A 111 -31.14 -32.41 4.90
N ILE A 112 -31.88 -32.63 3.80
CA ILE A 112 -31.39 -32.31 2.44
C ILE A 112 -30.99 -30.85 2.29
N TYR A 113 -31.77 -29.91 2.84
CA TYR A 113 -31.44 -28.49 2.78
C TYR A 113 -30.10 -28.20 3.48
N ALA A 114 -29.82 -28.86 4.61
CA ALA A 114 -28.59 -28.71 5.35
C ALA A 114 -27.40 -29.29 4.57
N ILE A 115 -27.58 -30.44 3.90
CA ILE A 115 -26.59 -31.01 2.99
C ILE A 115 -26.22 -30.03 1.87
N VAL A 116 -27.21 -29.38 1.25
CA VAL A 116 -26.97 -28.38 0.19
C VAL A 116 -26.15 -27.21 0.71
N PHE A 117 -26.52 -26.64 1.86
CA PHE A 117 -25.76 -25.52 2.45
C PHE A 117 -24.36 -25.94 2.90
N MET A 118 -24.19 -27.13 3.49
CA MET A 118 -22.89 -27.70 3.83
C MET A 118 -22.02 -27.86 2.59
N ALA A 119 -22.56 -28.39 1.49
CA ALA A 119 -21.80 -28.55 0.25
C ALA A 119 -21.33 -27.20 -0.31
N ILE A 120 -22.19 -26.17 -0.31
CA ILE A 120 -21.82 -24.82 -0.73
C ILE A 120 -20.72 -24.25 0.17
N GLY A 121 -20.92 -24.31 1.49
CA GLY A 121 -19.96 -23.80 2.47
C GLY A 121 -18.59 -24.47 2.36
N GLY A 122 -18.57 -25.81 2.27
CA GLY A 122 -17.34 -26.60 2.11
C GLY A 122 -16.60 -26.27 0.81
N VAL A 123 -17.30 -26.15 -0.32
CA VAL A 123 -16.69 -25.75 -1.60
C VAL A 123 -16.12 -24.34 -1.53
N VAL A 124 -16.85 -23.38 -0.96
CA VAL A 124 -16.39 -21.99 -0.79
C VAL A 124 -15.15 -21.93 0.10
N ALA A 125 -15.14 -22.63 1.23
CA ALA A 125 -13.98 -22.72 2.12
C ALA A 125 -12.77 -23.34 1.39
N GLY A 126 -12.98 -24.42 0.63
CA GLY A 126 -11.95 -25.04 -0.20
C GLY A 126 -11.35 -24.05 -1.22
N PHE A 127 -12.19 -23.32 -1.97
CA PHE A 127 -11.72 -22.30 -2.92
C PHE A 127 -10.96 -21.15 -2.26
N LEU A 128 -11.47 -20.65 -1.12
CA LEU A 128 -10.83 -19.59 -0.36
C LEU A 128 -9.49 -20.03 0.22
N SER A 129 -9.34 -21.30 0.62
CA SER A 129 -8.05 -21.83 1.06
C SER A 129 -6.96 -21.75 -0.02
N ILE A 130 -7.31 -22.04 -1.29
CA ILE A 130 -6.40 -21.91 -2.42
C ILE A 130 -5.97 -20.45 -2.61
N CYS A 131 -6.93 -19.52 -2.48
CA CYS A 131 -6.66 -18.09 -2.56
C CYS A 131 -5.73 -17.62 -1.44
N ALA A 132 -5.97 -18.08 -0.20
CA ALA A 132 -5.14 -17.77 0.96
C ALA A 132 -3.71 -18.29 0.79
N PHE A 133 -3.51 -19.55 0.39
CA PHE A 133 -2.15 -20.07 0.15
C PHE A 133 -1.43 -19.36 -0.99
N ARG A 134 -2.16 -18.95 -2.03
CA ARG A 134 -1.60 -18.11 -3.08
C ARG A 134 -1.17 -16.75 -2.53
N ASP A 135 -1.98 -16.12 -1.67
CA ASP A 135 -1.60 -14.84 -1.06
C ASP A 135 -0.42 -14.99 -0.10
N ALA A 136 -0.38 -16.06 0.70
CA ALA A 136 0.76 -16.39 1.55
C ALA A 136 2.05 -16.50 0.74
N PHE A 137 2.02 -17.12 -0.45
CA PHE A 137 3.19 -17.19 -1.33
C PHE A 137 3.64 -15.80 -1.80
N VAL A 138 2.69 -14.93 -2.12
CA VAL A 138 2.96 -13.55 -2.54
C VAL A 138 3.52 -12.72 -1.38
N ALA A 139 2.90 -12.78 -0.21
CA ALA A 139 3.35 -12.13 1.01
C ALA A 139 4.75 -12.61 1.44
N CYS A 140 5.06 -13.90 1.23
CA CYS A 140 6.39 -14.46 1.50
C CYS A 140 7.49 -13.77 0.67
N GLN A 141 7.20 -13.32 -0.55
CA GLN A 141 8.17 -12.56 -1.35
C GLN A 141 8.46 -11.18 -0.76
N ASN A 142 7.44 -10.48 -0.26
CA ASN A 142 7.60 -9.24 0.48
C ASN A 142 8.38 -9.46 1.79
N VAL A 143 8.08 -10.53 2.53
CA VAL A 143 8.83 -10.92 3.74
C VAL A 143 10.30 -11.20 3.43
N TYR A 144 10.59 -11.94 2.34
CA TYR A 144 11.96 -12.21 1.90
C TYR A 144 12.70 -10.92 1.56
N PHE A 145 12.06 -10.03 0.79
CA PHE A 145 12.57 -8.70 0.47
C PHE A 145 12.95 -7.91 1.73
N LEU A 146 12.02 -7.79 2.67
CA LEU A 146 12.21 -7.03 3.91
C LEU A 146 13.27 -7.66 4.84
N ARG A 147 13.35 -9.00 4.88
CA ARG A 147 14.42 -9.70 5.63
C ARG A 147 15.79 -9.44 5.03
N ARG A 148 15.91 -9.45 3.70
CA ARG A 148 17.14 -9.10 3.00
C ARG A 148 17.53 -7.64 3.29
N GLN A 149 16.58 -6.72 3.15
CA GLN A 149 16.78 -5.31 3.45
C GLN A 149 17.26 -5.07 4.87
N ARG A 150 16.64 -5.74 5.84
CA ARG A 150 17.04 -5.64 7.25
C ARG A 150 18.45 -6.17 7.50
N ARG A 151 18.88 -7.24 6.79
CA ARG A 151 20.25 -7.76 6.92
C ARG A 151 21.27 -6.76 6.41
N GLU A 152 21.01 -6.18 5.24
CA GLU A 152 21.91 -5.19 4.63
C GLU A 152 21.96 -3.90 5.48
N GLN A 153 20.83 -3.42 5.99
CA GLN A 153 20.77 -2.28 6.93
C GLN A 153 21.54 -2.55 8.24
N LYS A 154 21.45 -3.76 8.78
CA LYS A 154 22.21 -4.14 9.98
C LYS A 154 23.71 -4.20 9.72
N ALA A 155 24.12 -4.73 8.56
CA ALA A 155 25.52 -4.76 8.15
C ALA A 155 26.06 -3.33 8.00
N GLU A 156 25.30 -2.44 7.36
CA GLU A 156 25.67 -1.04 7.23
C GLU A 156 25.79 -0.33 8.58
N ARG A 157 24.79 -0.50 9.46
CA ARG A 157 24.84 0.04 10.83
C ARG A 157 26.10 -0.40 11.56
N GLN A 158 26.50 -1.66 11.41
CA GLN A 158 27.72 -2.18 12.03
C GLN A 158 28.96 -1.50 11.44
N ARG A 159 29.05 -1.36 10.12
CA ARG A 159 30.16 -0.64 9.45
C ARG A 159 30.27 0.81 9.93
N ARG A 160 29.16 1.53 10.01
CA ARG A 160 29.13 2.92 10.49
C ARG A 160 29.51 3.03 11.96
N ALA A 161 29.08 2.07 12.79
CA ALA A 161 29.45 2.03 14.20
C ALA A 161 30.96 1.82 14.38
N GLU A 162 31.58 0.96 13.58
CA GLU A 162 33.04 0.75 13.55
C GLU A 162 33.80 1.98 13.05
N ALA A 163 33.21 2.72 12.10
CA ALA A 163 33.77 3.96 11.58
C ALA A 163 33.52 5.19 12.48
N GLY A 164 32.72 5.07 13.54
CA GLY A 164 32.33 6.19 14.41
C GLY A 164 31.37 7.20 13.77
N GLU A 165 30.62 6.79 12.75
CA GLU A 165 29.66 7.62 12.04
C GLU A 165 28.28 7.64 12.73
N SER A 166 27.43 8.61 12.38
CA SER A 166 26.06 8.71 12.90
C SER A 166 25.22 7.48 12.52
N LEU A 167 24.51 6.94 13.51
CA LEU A 167 23.65 5.76 13.36
C LEU A 167 22.17 6.10 13.22
N LEU A 168 21.79 7.36 13.40
CA LEU A 168 20.39 7.80 13.46
C LEU A 168 19.60 7.35 12.23
N ASP A 169 20.14 7.59 11.03
CA ASP A 169 19.48 7.23 9.77
C ASP A 169 19.25 5.72 9.66
N MET A 170 20.25 4.93 10.06
CA MET A 170 20.14 3.47 10.03
C MET A 170 19.13 2.96 11.05
N ASP A 171 19.06 3.57 12.23
CA ASP A 171 18.07 3.22 13.25
C ASP A 171 16.65 3.55 12.78
N VAL A 172 16.46 4.68 12.08
CA VAL A 172 15.20 5.04 11.42
C VAL A 172 14.81 4.03 10.35
N TYR A 173 15.71 3.71 9.42
CA TYR A 173 15.45 2.72 8.38
C TYR A 173 15.13 1.34 8.99
N LEU A 174 15.85 0.91 10.02
CA LEU A 174 15.60 -0.36 10.70
C LEU A 174 14.26 -0.37 11.44
N ALA A 175 13.83 0.74 12.01
CA ALA A 175 12.54 0.87 12.69
C ALA A 175 11.37 0.84 11.68
N VAL A 176 11.52 1.47 10.51
CA VAL A 176 10.53 1.39 9.42
C VAL A 176 10.46 -0.04 8.87
N THR A 177 11.59 -0.65 8.52
CA THR A 177 11.64 -2.03 8.02
C THR A 177 11.12 -3.04 9.04
N PHE A 178 11.33 -2.82 10.35
CA PHE A 178 10.77 -3.68 11.40
C PHE A 178 9.24 -3.68 11.37
N ARG A 179 8.65 -2.49 11.29
CA ARG A 179 7.20 -2.32 11.20
C ARG A 179 6.64 -2.96 9.93
N GLU A 180 7.26 -2.72 8.78
CA GLU A 180 6.84 -3.30 7.50
C GLU A 180 6.94 -4.83 7.55
N LEU A 181 8.07 -5.38 8.04
CA LEU A 181 8.29 -6.82 8.13
C LEU A 181 7.28 -7.48 9.07
N GLY A 182 7.04 -6.89 10.24
CA GLY A 182 6.07 -7.42 11.18
C GLY A 182 4.64 -7.34 10.64
N SER A 183 4.27 -6.25 9.95
CA SER A 183 2.94 -6.12 9.34
C SER A 183 2.74 -7.14 8.22
N GLU A 184 3.72 -7.33 7.34
CA GLU A 184 3.63 -8.34 6.27
C GLU A 184 3.66 -9.77 6.84
N THR A 185 4.46 -10.02 7.87
CA THR A 185 4.59 -11.36 8.48
C THR A 185 3.34 -11.73 9.28
N ILE A 186 2.88 -10.85 10.18
CA ILE A 186 1.79 -11.15 11.12
C ILE A 186 0.44 -10.91 10.46
N ALA A 187 0.21 -9.73 9.88
CA ALA A 187 -1.11 -9.32 9.42
C ALA A 187 -1.48 -9.90 8.04
N ARG A 188 -0.54 -10.55 7.34
CA ARG A 188 -0.78 -11.16 6.03
C ARG A 188 -0.26 -12.59 5.93
N TRP A 189 1.05 -12.81 5.92
CA TRP A 189 1.62 -14.15 5.69
C TRP A 189 1.16 -15.20 6.72
N PHE A 190 1.25 -14.87 8.01
CA PHE A 190 0.83 -15.77 9.09
C PHE A 190 -0.70 -15.95 9.13
N MET A 191 -1.44 -14.86 8.88
CA MET A 191 -2.90 -14.88 8.75
C MET A 191 -3.34 -15.85 7.64
N ASP A 192 -2.82 -15.69 6.43
CA ASP A 192 -3.17 -16.51 5.27
C ASP A 192 -2.86 -17.98 5.49
N LEU A 193 -1.76 -18.31 6.17
CA LEU A 193 -1.42 -19.69 6.50
C LEU A 193 -2.40 -20.30 7.50
N LEU A 194 -2.74 -19.58 8.58
CA LEU A 194 -3.65 -20.08 9.61
C LEU A 194 -5.10 -20.18 9.10
N LEU A 195 -5.59 -19.15 8.42
CA LEU A 195 -6.95 -19.15 7.87
C LEU A 195 -7.06 -20.10 6.68
N GLY A 196 -6.02 -20.20 5.83
CA GLY A 196 -5.98 -21.17 4.75
C GLY A 196 -6.01 -22.61 5.27
N PHE A 197 -5.22 -22.92 6.30
CA PHE A 197 -5.26 -24.23 6.95
C PHE A 197 -6.61 -24.52 7.63
N GLY A 198 -7.16 -23.54 8.37
CA GLY A 198 -8.49 -23.64 8.97
C GLY A 198 -9.58 -23.93 7.92
N ALA A 199 -9.55 -23.23 6.79
CA ALA A 199 -10.49 -23.42 5.69
C ALA A 199 -10.39 -24.83 5.05
N VAL A 200 -9.20 -25.42 4.96
CA VAL A 200 -9.03 -26.82 4.53
C VAL A 200 -9.68 -27.78 5.53
N LEU A 201 -9.46 -27.58 6.84
CA LEU A 201 -10.05 -28.42 7.87
C LEU A 201 -11.57 -28.32 7.89
N ILE A 202 -12.12 -27.11 7.72
CA ILE A 202 -13.56 -26.87 7.60
C ILE A 202 -14.11 -27.57 6.36
N CYS A 203 -13.47 -27.44 5.20
CA CYS A 203 -13.88 -28.09 3.97
C CYS A 203 -13.95 -29.62 4.14
N VAL A 204 -12.86 -30.23 4.62
CA VAL A 204 -12.80 -31.69 4.86
C VAL A 204 -13.84 -32.12 5.89
N GLY A 205 -13.95 -31.42 7.01
CA GLY A 205 -14.91 -31.72 8.07
C GLY A 205 -16.36 -31.64 7.57
N THR A 206 -16.67 -30.65 6.73
CA THR A 206 -18.01 -30.46 6.16
C THR A 206 -18.38 -31.59 5.20
N PHE A 207 -17.47 -32.02 4.32
CA PHE A 207 -17.72 -33.18 3.46
C PHE A 207 -17.82 -34.50 4.23
N MET A 208 -17.06 -34.65 5.32
CA MET A 208 -17.21 -35.79 6.23
C MET A 208 -18.57 -35.79 6.93
N ALA A 209 -19.14 -34.63 7.27
CA ALA A 209 -20.46 -34.52 7.89
C ALA A 209 -21.56 -35.02 6.94
N ILE A 210 -21.49 -34.65 5.65
CA ILE A 210 -22.46 -35.07 4.63
C ILE A 210 -22.48 -36.60 4.48
N GLY A 211 -21.33 -37.27 4.54
CA GLY A 211 -21.22 -38.73 4.46
C GLY A 211 -21.50 -39.48 5.76
N GLY A 212 -21.76 -38.77 6.86
CA GLY A 212 -21.64 -39.29 8.23
C GLY A 212 -22.88 -39.99 8.79
N ALA A 213 -23.25 -41.16 8.25
CA ALA A 213 -24.19 -42.07 8.95
C ALA A 213 -23.56 -42.78 10.18
N ASN A 214 -22.23 -42.70 10.32
CA ASN A 214 -21.44 -43.33 11.39
C ASN A 214 -21.10 -42.31 12.49
N ARG A 215 -21.50 -42.61 13.74
CA ARG A 215 -21.29 -41.75 14.93
C ARG A 215 -19.83 -41.33 15.15
N LYS A 216 -18.86 -42.17 14.78
CA LYS A 216 -17.42 -41.84 14.90
C LYS A 216 -16.99 -40.80 13.87
N VAL A 217 -17.52 -40.86 12.65
CA VAL A 217 -17.24 -39.90 11.58
C VAL A 217 -17.88 -38.54 11.90
N TRP A 218 -19.09 -38.56 12.47
CA TRP A 218 -19.77 -37.36 12.96
C TRP A 218 -18.97 -36.65 14.07
N LEU A 219 -18.48 -37.39 15.07
CA LEU A 219 -17.69 -36.81 16.17
C LEU A 219 -16.35 -36.26 15.67
N ALA A 220 -15.69 -36.98 14.76
CA ALA A 220 -14.46 -36.51 14.12
C ALA A 220 -14.69 -35.25 13.28
N SER A 221 -15.79 -35.18 12.53
CA SER A 221 -16.18 -34.01 11.75
C SER A 221 -16.39 -32.78 12.64
N ASN A 222 -17.22 -32.87 13.68
CA ASN A 222 -17.47 -31.74 14.59
C ASN A 222 -16.21 -31.28 15.35
N LEU A 223 -15.31 -32.20 15.69
CA LEU A 223 -14.03 -31.84 16.30
C LEU A 223 -13.12 -31.10 15.31
N LEU A 224 -13.09 -31.56 14.05
CA LEU A 224 -12.23 -31.03 13.00
C LEU A 224 -12.73 -29.68 12.46
N SER A 225 -14.04 -29.54 12.19
CA SER A 225 -14.64 -28.30 11.69
C SER A 225 -14.85 -27.28 12.81
N GLY A 226 -15.34 -27.71 13.98
CA GLY A 226 -15.76 -26.80 15.04
C GLY A 226 -14.63 -26.30 15.95
N TYR A 227 -13.75 -27.19 16.41
CA TYR A 227 -12.73 -26.83 17.42
C TYR A 227 -11.33 -26.70 16.82
N ILE A 228 -10.84 -27.73 16.14
CA ILE A 228 -9.47 -27.74 15.59
C ILE A 228 -9.36 -26.78 14.40
N GLY A 229 -10.38 -26.71 13.55
CA GLY A 229 -10.45 -25.78 12.41
C GLY A 229 -10.47 -24.31 12.83
N ASN A 230 -11.13 -23.99 13.95
CA ASN A 230 -11.31 -22.61 14.43
C ASN A 230 -10.22 -22.13 15.41
N ALA A 231 -9.48 -23.04 16.06
CA ALA A 231 -8.39 -22.67 16.96
C ALA A 231 -7.28 -21.82 16.29
N PRO A 232 -6.83 -22.08 15.05
CA PRO A 232 -5.91 -21.21 14.32
C PRO A 232 -6.38 -19.75 14.24
N ILE A 233 -7.68 -19.51 14.02
CA ILE A 233 -8.28 -18.16 13.92
C ILE A 233 -8.17 -17.44 15.27
N ALA A 234 -8.48 -18.14 16.37
CA ALA A 234 -8.39 -17.57 17.71
C ALA A 234 -6.94 -17.19 18.09
N VAL A 235 -5.97 -18.07 17.77
CA VAL A 235 -4.55 -17.80 17.99
C VAL A 235 -4.10 -16.60 17.16
N TYR A 236 -4.49 -16.54 15.88
CA TYR A 236 -4.22 -15.40 15.01
C TYR A 236 -4.79 -14.10 15.61
N GLY A 237 -6.04 -14.10 16.06
CA GLY A 237 -6.69 -12.91 16.61
C GLY A 237 -5.94 -12.31 17.80
N LEU A 238 -5.41 -13.15 18.69
CA LEU A 238 -4.61 -12.69 19.82
C LEU A 238 -3.28 -12.03 19.37
N VAL A 239 -2.53 -12.70 18.50
CA VAL A 239 -1.24 -12.21 17.99
C VAL A 239 -1.43 -10.93 17.17
N ASN A 240 -2.41 -10.91 16.29
CA ASN A 240 -2.72 -9.77 15.43
C ASN A 240 -3.21 -8.56 16.23
N SER A 241 -4.03 -8.76 17.26
CA SER A 241 -4.46 -7.66 18.12
C SER A 241 -3.29 -7.05 18.89
N GLY A 242 -2.38 -7.88 19.43
CA GLY A 242 -1.15 -7.40 20.06
C GLY A 242 -0.30 -6.57 19.10
N TRP A 243 -0.15 -7.04 17.85
CA TRP A 243 0.53 -6.29 16.80
C TRP A 243 -0.17 -4.96 16.47
N CYS A 244 -1.51 -4.96 16.34
CA CYS A 244 -2.30 -3.76 16.11
C CYS A 244 -2.13 -2.73 17.25
N GLY A 245 -2.05 -3.17 18.50
CA GLY A 245 -1.78 -2.30 19.64
C GLY A 245 -0.39 -1.64 19.57
N TYR A 246 0.63 -2.39 19.16
CA TYR A 246 1.97 -1.85 18.91
C TYR A 246 1.95 -0.80 17.80
N ILE A 247 1.33 -1.10 16.65
CA ILE A 247 1.26 -0.18 15.50
C ILE A 247 0.46 1.08 15.85
N PHE A 248 -0.65 0.94 16.58
CA PHE A 248 -1.46 2.06 17.06
C PHE A 248 -0.63 3.01 17.93
N SER A 249 0.11 2.44 18.88
CA SER A 249 0.99 3.19 19.79
C SER A 249 2.08 3.91 19.01
N LYS A 250 2.74 3.22 18.06
CA LYS A 250 3.74 3.84 17.17
C LYS A 250 3.15 5.02 16.38
N ALA A 251 1.97 4.83 15.77
CA ALA A 251 1.30 5.88 15.01
C ALA A 251 0.94 7.09 15.89
N GLN A 252 0.54 6.85 17.15
CA GLN A 252 0.32 7.93 18.12
C GLN A 252 1.62 8.66 18.44
N SER A 253 2.72 7.93 18.66
CA SER A 253 4.03 8.53 18.90
C SER A 253 4.51 9.39 17.73
N HIS A 254 4.23 9.04 16.47
CA HIS A 254 4.54 9.91 15.33
C HIS A 254 3.79 11.25 15.41
N ILE A 255 2.50 11.23 15.79
CA ILE A 255 1.71 12.47 15.95
C ILE A 255 2.34 13.34 17.05
N THR A 256 2.66 12.73 18.19
CA THR A 256 3.23 13.48 19.33
C THR A 256 4.63 14.02 19.01
N ALA A 257 5.52 13.21 18.43
CA ALA A 257 6.89 13.59 18.14
C ALA A 257 7.00 14.71 17.09
N THR A 258 6.01 14.82 16.21
CA THR A 258 5.98 15.85 15.14
C THR A 258 5.17 17.08 15.51
N ALA A 259 4.42 17.06 16.63
CA ALA A 259 3.49 18.12 16.99
C ALA A 259 4.15 19.47 17.27
N ALA A 260 5.30 19.47 17.95
CA ALA A 260 6.04 20.69 18.24
C ALA A 260 6.98 21.10 17.08
N PRO A 261 7.85 20.22 16.53
CA PRO A 261 8.83 20.62 15.52
C PRO A 261 8.20 21.06 14.19
N LEU A 262 7.00 20.56 13.87
CA LEU A 262 6.32 20.82 12.59
C LEU A 262 5.01 21.60 12.78
N LYS A 263 4.86 22.30 13.91
CA LYS A 263 3.61 22.99 14.26
C LYS A 263 3.18 23.96 13.14
N GLY A 264 1.93 23.85 12.71
CA GLY A 264 1.36 24.71 11.66
C GLY A 264 1.74 24.35 10.22
N SER A 265 2.64 23.38 10.01
CA SER A 265 3.04 22.96 8.66
C SER A 265 2.00 22.04 7.98
N GLN A 266 2.02 22.02 6.64
CA GLN A 266 1.27 21.04 5.85
C GLN A 266 1.77 19.61 6.15
N THR A 267 3.09 19.44 6.31
CA THR A 267 3.74 18.18 6.67
C THR A 267 3.18 17.55 7.95
N ALA A 268 3.00 18.31 9.03
CA ALA A 268 2.38 17.79 10.26
C ALA A 268 0.96 17.27 10.03
N THR A 269 0.19 17.94 9.17
CA THR A 269 -1.17 17.51 8.81
C THR A 269 -1.15 16.21 8.01
N LEU A 270 -0.20 16.04 7.07
CA LEU A 270 -0.03 14.81 6.30
C LEU A 270 0.36 13.62 7.19
N ILE A 271 1.31 13.81 8.10
CA ILE A 271 1.71 12.78 9.09
C ILE A 271 0.53 12.41 9.98
N LYS A 272 -0.19 13.40 10.52
CA LYS A 272 -1.37 13.18 11.36
C LYS A 272 -2.45 12.40 10.61
N ARG A 273 -2.78 12.80 9.38
CA ARG A 273 -3.76 12.12 8.52
C ARG A 273 -3.38 10.65 8.31
N ARG A 274 -2.12 10.40 7.97
CA ARG A 274 -1.61 9.04 7.79
C ARG A 274 -1.70 8.22 9.07
N SER A 275 -1.21 8.75 10.19
CA SER A 275 -1.26 8.06 11.49
C SER A 275 -2.68 7.75 11.92
N ARG A 276 -3.66 8.64 11.67
CA ARG A 276 -5.08 8.39 11.95
C ARG A 276 -5.68 7.29 11.07
N ASN A 277 -5.31 7.23 9.79
CA ASN A 277 -5.74 6.13 8.91
C ASN A 277 -5.21 4.77 9.39
N VAL A 278 -3.95 4.73 9.84
CA VAL A 278 -3.33 3.53 10.44
C VAL A 278 -4.04 3.14 11.74
N GLN A 279 -4.30 4.11 12.62
CA GLN A 279 -5.02 3.87 13.88
C GLN A 279 -6.43 3.33 13.66
N THR A 280 -7.17 3.89 12.70
CA THR A 280 -8.52 3.43 12.32
C THR A 280 -8.48 1.96 11.90
N PHE A 281 -7.52 1.60 11.04
CA PHE A 281 -7.28 0.21 10.64
C PHE A 281 -6.97 -0.68 11.85
N CYS A 282 -6.04 -0.27 12.71
CA CYS A 282 -5.63 -1.07 13.87
C CYS A 282 -6.75 -1.30 14.87
N ILE A 283 -7.60 -0.30 15.12
CA ILE A 283 -8.77 -0.45 16.01
C ILE A 283 -9.71 -1.50 15.42
N ILE A 284 -10.17 -1.29 14.19
CA ILE A 284 -11.19 -2.14 13.58
C ILE A 284 -10.66 -3.57 13.39
N ASN A 285 -9.45 -3.71 12.83
CA ASN A 285 -8.82 -5.01 12.60
C ASN A 285 -8.50 -5.75 13.91
N GLY A 286 -7.96 -5.04 14.91
CA GLY A 286 -7.65 -5.62 16.22
C GLY A 286 -8.90 -6.14 16.92
N THR A 287 -9.97 -5.34 16.96
CA THR A 287 -11.23 -5.76 17.59
C THR A 287 -11.93 -6.87 16.81
N ALA A 288 -11.99 -6.75 15.47
CA ALA A 288 -12.67 -7.73 14.63
C ALA A 288 -12.00 -9.11 14.71
N THR A 289 -10.67 -9.17 14.79
CA THR A 289 -9.95 -10.45 14.87
C THR A 289 -10.08 -11.11 16.25
N ILE A 290 -10.17 -10.36 17.35
CA ILE A 290 -10.54 -10.92 18.66
C ILE A 290 -11.96 -11.47 18.63
N LEU A 291 -12.93 -10.67 18.18
CA LEU A 291 -14.33 -11.08 18.11
C LEU A 291 -14.55 -12.25 17.15
N GLY A 292 -13.81 -12.29 16.04
CA GLY A 292 -13.78 -13.41 15.10
C GLY A 292 -13.26 -14.68 15.75
N GLY A 293 -12.14 -14.60 16.48
CA GLY A 293 -11.59 -15.73 17.23
C GLY A 293 -12.50 -16.25 18.35
N VAL A 294 -13.17 -15.35 19.09
CA VAL A 294 -14.14 -15.74 20.11
C VAL A 294 -15.40 -16.33 19.48
N GLY A 295 -15.93 -15.67 18.44
CA GLY A 295 -17.10 -16.09 17.70
C GLY A 295 -16.91 -17.47 17.09
N SER A 296 -15.78 -17.74 16.43
CA SER A 296 -15.46 -19.02 15.80
C SER A 296 -15.35 -20.18 16.80
N MET A 297 -14.98 -19.91 18.05
CA MET A 297 -14.98 -20.95 19.09
C MET A 297 -16.39 -21.21 19.64
N ILE A 298 -17.24 -20.18 19.67
CA ILE A 298 -18.65 -20.31 20.11
C ILE A 298 -19.48 -21.06 19.08
N THR A 299 -19.23 -20.83 17.78
CA THR A 299 -19.98 -21.47 16.68
C THR A 299 -19.92 -22.99 16.70
N ALA A 300 -18.87 -23.57 17.29
CA ALA A 300 -18.76 -25.02 17.50
C ALA A 300 -19.89 -25.61 18.36
N THR A 301 -20.56 -24.80 19.18
CA THR A 301 -21.60 -25.28 20.12
C THR A 301 -22.88 -24.46 20.12
N ARG A 302 -22.85 -23.21 19.64
CA ARG A 302 -23.98 -22.28 19.75
C ARG A 302 -24.17 -21.49 18.46
N TRP A 303 -25.36 -21.59 17.87
CA TRP A 303 -25.72 -20.91 16.62
C TRP A 303 -25.62 -19.39 16.68
N TRP A 304 -25.84 -18.77 17.85
CA TRP A 304 -25.75 -17.30 17.98
C TRP A 304 -24.31 -16.79 17.85
N GLY A 305 -23.29 -17.65 17.92
CA GLY A 305 -21.91 -17.28 17.58
C GLY A 305 -21.78 -16.74 16.16
N TYR A 306 -22.62 -17.23 15.22
CA TYR A 306 -22.65 -16.73 13.84
C TYR A 306 -23.19 -15.30 13.72
N VAL A 307 -24.04 -14.87 14.66
CA VAL A 307 -24.52 -13.48 14.73
C VAL A 307 -23.36 -12.53 15.07
N ILE A 308 -22.40 -12.99 15.89
CA ILE A 308 -21.17 -12.24 16.20
C ILE A 308 -20.24 -12.17 14.98
N LEU A 309 -20.21 -13.21 14.14
CA LEU A 309 -19.36 -13.23 12.94
C LEU A 309 -19.81 -12.26 11.84
N ALA A 310 -21.10 -11.91 11.77
CA ALA A 310 -21.60 -10.98 10.74
C ALA A 310 -20.88 -9.61 10.73
N PRO A 311 -20.77 -8.86 11.85
CA PRO A 311 -19.98 -7.62 11.88
C PRO A 311 -18.48 -7.86 11.69
N VAL A 312 -17.95 -9.04 12.05
CA VAL A 312 -16.54 -9.39 11.81
C VAL A 312 -16.26 -9.52 10.31
N ILE A 313 -17.15 -10.16 9.55
CA ILE A 313 -17.04 -10.30 8.10
C ILE A 313 -17.04 -8.92 7.43
N VAL A 314 -17.99 -8.05 7.80
CA VAL A 314 -18.05 -6.68 7.27
C VAL A 314 -16.77 -5.90 7.59
N SER A 315 -16.27 -6.04 8.83
CA SER A 315 -15.02 -5.42 9.25
C SER A 315 -13.81 -5.95 8.49
N SER A 316 -13.76 -7.24 8.16
CA SER A 316 -12.68 -7.84 7.37
C SER A 316 -12.64 -7.29 5.94
N VAL A 317 -13.81 -7.18 5.28
CA VAL A 317 -13.92 -6.56 3.95
C VAL A 317 -13.49 -5.10 4.00
N PHE A 318 -13.98 -4.34 5.00
CA PHE A 318 -13.57 -2.96 5.22
C PHE A 318 -12.05 -2.85 5.40
N CYS A 319 -11.45 -3.66 6.29
CA CYS A 319 -10.01 -3.64 6.57
C CYS A 319 -9.19 -3.96 5.32
N ASN A 320 -9.62 -4.90 4.48
CA ASN A 320 -8.96 -5.21 3.21
C ASN A 320 -8.95 -3.99 2.28
N VAL A 321 -10.12 -3.38 2.06
CA VAL A 321 -10.26 -2.19 1.20
C VAL A 321 -9.49 -1.00 1.76
N TRP A 322 -9.60 -0.78 3.07
CA TRP A 322 -8.95 0.32 3.77
C TRP A 322 -7.43 0.18 3.73
N TRP A 323 -6.90 -1.03 3.94
CA TRP A 323 -5.48 -1.30 3.80
C TRP A 323 -5.00 -0.94 2.40
N ARG A 324 -5.66 -1.48 1.37
CA ARG A 324 -5.30 -1.26 -0.03
C ARG A 324 -5.33 0.23 -0.40
N ARG A 325 -6.37 0.94 0.02
CA ARG A 325 -6.63 2.32 -0.42
C ARG A 325 -6.01 3.38 0.46
N ARG A 326 -5.73 3.14 1.75
CA ARG A 326 -5.35 4.20 2.72
C ARG A 326 -4.08 3.91 3.53
N VAL A 327 -3.71 2.65 3.76
CA VAL A 327 -2.60 2.29 4.68
C VAL A 327 -1.39 1.72 3.96
N GLY A 328 -1.60 0.67 3.16
CA GLY A 328 -0.55 -0.01 2.41
C GLY A 328 0.05 0.88 1.33
N TYR A 329 1.30 0.61 0.97
CA TYR A 329 2.00 1.28 -0.11
C TYR A 329 2.97 0.33 -0.79
N THR A 330 3.29 0.61 -2.04
CA THR A 330 4.33 -0.07 -2.80
C THR A 330 5.59 0.78 -2.78
N ARG A 331 6.75 0.19 -2.54
CA ARG A 331 8.04 0.88 -2.68
C ARG A 331 9.13 -0.04 -3.23
N ALA A 332 9.97 0.53 -4.09
CA ALA A 332 11.20 -0.12 -4.52
C ALA A 332 12.27 -0.03 -3.42
N TRP A 333 13.33 -0.81 -3.60
CA TRP A 333 14.55 -0.67 -2.81
C TRP A 333 15.33 0.57 -3.27
N ALA A 334 15.66 1.49 -2.36
CA ALA A 334 16.64 2.54 -2.61
C ALA A 334 18.04 1.91 -2.72
N LYS A 335 18.57 1.83 -3.95
CA LYS A 335 19.63 0.91 -4.44
C LYS A 335 20.64 0.42 -3.37
N PRO A 336 21.03 -0.87 -3.39
CA PRO A 336 21.84 -1.52 -2.33
C PRO A 336 23.16 -0.85 -1.93
N THR A 337 23.65 0.09 -2.73
CA THR A 337 24.98 0.71 -2.59
C THR A 337 24.97 2.10 -1.96
N SER A 338 23.81 2.74 -1.75
CA SER A 338 23.74 4.00 -1.01
C SER A 338 22.57 4.00 -0.03
N PHE A 339 22.88 4.05 1.25
CA PHE A 339 21.91 4.45 2.26
C PHE A 339 22.05 5.96 2.44
N PRO A 340 21.27 6.78 1.71
CA PRO A 340 21.41 8.23 1.76
C PRO A 340 21.12 8.71 3.18
N ALA A 341 21.87 9.73 3.59
CA ALA A 341 21.65 10.39 4.86
C ALA A 341 20.23 10.98 4.91
N LEU A 342 19.56 10.89 6.05
CA LEU A 342 18.22 11.45 6.20
C LEU A 342 18.32 12.90 6.64
N VAL A 343 18.09 13.82 5.70
CA VAL A 343 17.98 15.24 5.98
C VAL A 343 16.51 15.60 6.20
N PRO A 344 16.09 16.04 7.40
CA PRO A 344 14.68 16.33 7.69
C PRO A 344 14.03 17.32 6.73
N GLY A 345 14.76 18.39 6.36
CA GLY A 345 14.28 19.39 5.41
C GLY A 345 13.99 18.81 4.02
N GLU A 346 14.83 17.89 3.54
CA GLU A 346 14.60 17.19 2.28
C GLU A 346 13.39 16.26 2.38
N LEU A 347 13.24 15.53 3.49
CA LEU A 347 12.07 14.67 3.72
C LEU A 347 10.75 15.45 3.79
N VAL A 348 10.77 16.64 4.40
CA VAL A 348 9.63 17.57 4.43
C VAL A 348 9.27 18.00 3.00
N ALA A 349 10.26 18.48 2.24
CA ALA A 349 10.05 18.90 0.86
C ALA A 349 9.55 17.76 -0.04
N GLU A 350 10.10 16.56 0.14
CA GLU A 350 9.66 15.36 -0.59
C GLU A 350 8.22 14.96 -0.24
N LEU A 351 7.84 15.04 1.04
CA LEU A 351 6.49 14.70 1.48
C LEU A 351 5.46 15.66 0.89
N GLU A 352 5.73 16.96 0.96
CA GLU A 352 4.85 17.99 0.41
C GLU A 352 4.79 17.94 -1.11
N PHE A 353 5.93 17.68 -1.77
CA PHE A 353 5.95 17.45 -3.21
C PHE A 353 5.11 16.23 -3.61
N ALA A 354 5.27 15.09 -2.93
CA ALA A 354 4.50 13.89 -3.24
C ALA A 354 2.99 14.10 -3.06
N ALA A 355 2.58 14.78 -1.98
CA ALA A 355 1.17 15.09 -1.73
C ALA A 355 0.58 16.01 -2.82
N ARG A 356 1.33 17.05 -3.24
CA ARG A 356 0.90 17.95 -4.33
C ARG A 356 0.89 17.24 -5.68
N ALA A 357 1.92 16.46 -5.99
CA ALA A 357 2.05 15.76 -7.27
C ALA A 357 0.90 14.77 -7.50
N GLU A 358 0.46 14.05 -6.46
CA GLU A 358 -0.74 13.20 -6.56
C GLU A 358 -1.96 14.01 -7.04
N ILE A 359 -2.23 15.16 -6.39
CA ILE A 359 -3.39 15.99 -6.67
C ILE A 359 -3.30 16.57 -8.09
N THR A 360 -2.15 17.17 -8.44
CA THR A 360 -1.90 17.76 -9.75
C THR A 360 -2.10 16.76 -10.88
N ILE A 361 -1.64 15.51 -10.73
CA ILE A 361 -1.83 14.46 -11.76
C ILE A 361 -3.30 14.05 -11.88
N ARG A 362 -4.04 14.02 -10.76
CA ARG A 362 -5.46 13.66 -10.77
C ARG A 362 -6.34 14.75 -11.41
N GLU A 363 -5.97 16.01 -11.22
CA GLU A 363 -6.66 17.18 -11.78
C GLU A 363 -6.29 17.40 -13.25
N ASN A 364 -5.04 17.15 -13.64
CA ASN A 364 -4.52 17.38 -14.99
C ASN A 364 -4.23 16.06 -15.73
N LYS A 365 -5.27 15.25 -15.94
CA LYS A 365 -5.12 13.90 -16.52
C LYS A 365 -4.59 13.90 -17.97
N ASP A 366 -4.89 14.94 -18.74
CA ASP A 366 -4.56 14.96 -20.15
C ASP A 366 -3.05 15.15 -20.38
N ALA A 367 -2.45 16.11 -19.66
CA ALA A 367 -1.05 16.48 -19.76
C ALA A 367 -0.38 16.72 -18.39
N PRO A 368 -0.24 15.69 -17.53
CA PRO A 368 0.33 15.87 -16.20
C PRO A 368 1.80 16.28 -16.23
N MET A 369 2.56 15.90 -17.27
CA MET A 369 4.01 16.12 -17.36
C MET A 369 4.39 17.60 -17.43
N GLU A 370 3.56 18.45 -18.05
CA GLU A 370 3.80 19.88 -18.25
C GLU A 370 3.94 20.65 -16.93
N HIS A 371 3.41 20.09 -15.84
CA HIS A 371 3.44 20.71 -14.51
C HIS A 371 4.70 20.37 -13.71
N PHE A 372 5.51 19.40 -14.17
CA PHE A 372 6.66 18.88 -13.42
C PHE A 372 7.99 19.07 -14.12
N VAL A 373 8.00 19.18 -15.45
CA VAL A 373 9.22 19.31 -16.26
C VAL A 373 9.12 20.57 -17.12
N ALA A 374 10.18 21.40 -17.08
CA ALA A 374 10.22 22.66 -17.81
C ALA A 374 10.08 22.49 -19.35
N ASP A 375 10.63 21.39 -19.88
CA ASP A 375 10.46 20.99 -21.27
C ASP A 375 9.92 19.56 -21.33
N PRO A 376 8.60 19.36 -21.52
CA PRO A 376 7.96 18.05 -21.62
C PRO A 376 8.32 17.31 -22.92
N THR A 377 9.04 17.95 -23.84
CA THR A 377 9.55 17.30 -25.07
C THR A 377 11.00 16.81 -24.91
N SER A 378 11.67 17.21 -23.83
CA SER A 378 13.05 16.81 -23.53
C SER A 378 13.10 15.45 -22.85
N LEU A 379 13.49 14.41 -23.60
CA LEU A 379 13.70 13.07 -23.07
C LEU A 379 14.71 13.06 -21.89
N PRO A 380 15.89 13.72 -21.96
CA PRO A 380 16.79 13.79 -20.82
C PRO A 380 16.16 14.41 -19.56
N GLY A 381 15.36 15.47 -19.73
CA GLY A 381 14.66 16.13 -18.62
C GLY A 381 13.64 15.23 -17.95
N ILE A 382 12.85 14.49 -18.74
CA ILE A 382 11.86 13.54 -18.24
C ILE A 382 12.54 12.35 -17.55
N LEU A 383 13.62 11.80 -18.12
CA LEU A 383 14.35 10.69 -17.50
C LEU A 383 14.99 11.10 -16.17
N ALA A 384 15.55 12.31 -16.09
CA ALA A 384 16.08 12.86 -14.83
C ALA A 384 14.97 13.07 -13.78
N PHE A 385 13.79 13.52 -14.21
CA PHE A 385 12.61 13.61 -13.34
C PHE A 385 12.19 12.22 -12.82
N PHE A 386 12.13 11.21 -13.70
CA PHE A 386 11.78 9.84 -13.32
C PHE A 386 12.80 9.18 -12.39
N GLU A 387 14.07 9.47 -12.57
CA GLU A 387 15.15 9.02 -11.69
C GLU A 387 15.01 9.67 -10.30
N ARG A 388 14.86 10.99 -10.25
CA ARG A 388 14.76 11.76 -8.99
C ARG A 388 13.60 11.31 -8.12
N TYR A 389 12.48 10.92 -8.73
CA TYR A 389 11.26 10.57 -8.00
C TYR A 389 10.93 9.07 -8.03
N ASP A 390 11.88 8.20 -8.38
CA ASP A 390 11.74 6.73 -8.40
C ASP A 390 10.64 6.17 -9.33
N LEU A 391 10.30 6.89 -10.40
CA LEU A 391 9.39 6.42 -11.46
C LEU A 391 10.11 5.63 -12.57
N PHE A 392 11.44 5.75 -12.66
CA PHE A 392 12.24 5.19 -13.74
C PHE A 392 12.06 3.67 -13.89
N ASP A 393 12.05 2.92 -12.79
CA ASP A 393 11.82 1.47 -12.80
C ASP A 393 10.47 1.10 -13.43
N SER A 394 9.41 1.84 -13.08
CA SER A 394 8.06 1.61 -13.59
C SER A 394 7.96 1.95 -15.07
N TYR A 395 8.64 3.02 -15.50
CA TYR A 395 8.76 3.40 -16.90
C TYR A 395 9.50 2.34 -17.72
N CYS A 396 10.66 1.87 -17.25
CA CYS A 396 11.40 0.77 -17.87
C CYS A 396 10.55 -0.50 -18.03
N MET A 397 9.73 -0.82 -17.03
CA MET A 397 8.80 -1.96 -17.11
C MET A 397 7.67 -1.71 -18.10
N ARG A 398 7.18 -0.48 -18.25
CA ARG A 398 6.20 -0.13 -19.30
C ARG A 398 6.77 -0.34 -20.70
N LEU A 399 8.00 0.11 -20.93
CA LEU A 399 8.68 0.01 -22.23
C LEU A 399 8.83 -1.44 -22.75
N VAL A 400 8.88 -2.42 -21.85
CA VAL A 400 9.09 -3.83 -22.22
C VAL A 400 7.85 -4.71 -22.02
N SER A 401 6.77 -4.17 -21.46
CA SER A 401 5.52 -4.89 -21.19
C SER A 401 4.65 -4.99 -22.44
N ARG A 402 4.24 -6.21 -22.80
CA ARG A 402 3.35 -6.48 -23.95
C ARG A 402 1.88 -6.06 -23.76
N GLU A 403 1.49 -5.64 -22.55
CA GLU A 403 0.09 -5.37 -22.18
C GLU A 403 -0.47 -4.04 -22.71
N SER A 404 0.37 -3.15 -23.24
CA SER A 404 -0.04 -1.79 -23.60
C SER A 404 -0.81 -1.67 -24.92
N GLY A 405 -1.10 -2.76 -25.66
CA GLY A 405 -1.83 -2.71 -26.93
C GLY A 405 -1.12 -1.97 -28.08
N VAL A 406 0.03 -1.34 -27.80
CA VAL A 406 0.93 -0.75 -28.78
C VAL A 406 1.76 -1.88 -29.39
N ARG A 407 1.89 -1.88 -30.72
CA ARG A 407 2.86 -2.70 -31.46
C ARG A 407 4.29 -2.29 -31.04
N GLU A 408 4.74 -2.74 -29.87
CA GLU A 408 6.08 -2.53 -29.33
C GLU A 408 6.88 -3.84 -29.43
N SER A 409 7.59 -4.03 -30.54
CA SER A 409 8.78 -4.89 -30.57
C SER A 409 10.05 -4.04 -30.69
N ASP A 410 10.05 -2.94 -31.46
CA ASP A 410 11.27 -2.20 -31.80
C ASP A 410 12.09 -1.66 -30.59
N VAL A 411 11.47 -1.12 -29.53
CA VAL A 411 12.23 -0.58 -28.38
C VAL A 411 12.80 -1.70 -27.50
N CYS A 412 12.01 -2.72 -27.22
CA CYS A 412 12.46 -3.90 -26.48
C CYS A 412 13.53 -4.67 -27.29
N ASP A 413 13.39 -4.73 -28.60
CA ASP A 413 14.34 -5.32 -29.54
C ASP A 413 15.66 -4.53 -29.58
N ALA A 414 15.58 -3.19 -29.65
CA ALA A 414 16.74 -2.31 -29.62
C ALA A 414 17.50 -2.38 -28.29
N LEU A 415 16.80 -2.66 -27.19
CA LEU A 415 17.40 -2.94 -25.88
C LEU A 415 17.93 -4.38 -25.75
N GLY A 416 17.76 -5.23 -26.77
CA GLY A 416 18.24 -6.62 -26.79
C GLY A 416 17.31 -7.64 -26.13
N GLY A 417 16.08 -7.26 -25.76
CA GLY A 417 15.12 -8.11 -25.05
C GLY A 417 14.54 -9.27 -25.86
N SER A 418 14.62 -9.21 -27.20
CA SER A 418 14.15 -10.25 -28.11
C SER A 418 15.16 -11.36 -28.41
N GLN A 419 16.39 -11.24 -27.92
CA GLN A 419 17.34 -12.34 -28.03
C GLN A 419 16.84 -13.54 -27.20
N ALA A 420 16.83 -14.74 -27.80
CA ALA A 420 16.37 -15.97 -27.14
C ALA A 420 17.18 -16.32 -25.87
N THR A 421 18.42 -15.83 -25.80
CA THR A 421 19.34 -15.99 -24.67
C THR A 421 19.18 -14.90 -23.60
N CYS A 422 18.45 -13.81 -23.88
CA CYS A 422 18.26 -12.72 -22.92
C CYS A 422 17.26 -13.14 -21.83
N THR A 423 17.80 -13.48 -20.66
CA THR A 423 17.02 -13.78 -19.45
C THR A 423 16.93 -12.60 -18.50
N LYS A 424 17.86 -11.64 -18.62
CA LYS A 424 17.94 -10.42 -17.81
C LYS A 424 18.22 -9.23 -18.71
N LEU A 425 17.51 -8.13 -18.44
CA LEU A 425 17.65 -6.88 -19.14
C LEU A 425 18.05 -5.79 -18.15
N HIS A 426 19.09 -5.05 -18.51
CA HIS A 426 19.65 -3.96 -17.72
C HIS A 426 19.39 -2.66 -18.48
N ILE A 427 18.54 -1.79 -17.93
CA ILE A 427 18.14 -0.54 -18.56
C ILE A 427 18.58 0.60 -17.64
N GLY A 428 19.46 1.47 -18.12
CA GLY A 428 19.79 2.72 -17.48
C GLY A 428 19.47 3.90 -18.39
N ILE A 429 19.67 5.11 -17.86
CA ILE A 429 19.38 6.35 -18.58
C ILE A 429 20.32 6.52 -19.77
N VAL A 430 21.59 6.14 -19.62
CA VAL A 430 22.60 6.27 -20.68
C VAL A 430 22.25 5.38 -21.87
N GLU A 431 21.83 4.16 -21.59
CA GLU A 431 21.41 3.17 -22.58
C GLU A 431 20.19 3.66 -23.37
N LEU A 432 19.20 4.25 -22.69
CA LEU A 432 18.02 4.82 -23.34
C LEU A 432 18.34 6.05 -24.19
N LEU A 433 19.23 6.93 -23.73
CA LEU A 433 19.67 8.09 -24.50
C LEU A 433 20.57 7.70 -25.68
N ALA A 434 21.25 6.57 -25.61
CA ALA A 434 22.08 6.04 -26.69
C ALA A 434 21.29 5.36 -27.82
N LEU A 435 19.97 5.14 -27.64
CA LEU A 435 19.10 4.61 -28.68
C LEU A 435 18.98 5.57 -29.87
N ASP A 436 18.60 5.03 -31.02
CA ASP A 436 18.34 5.83 -32.22
C ASP A 436 17.26 6.89 -31.93
N LYS A 437 17.51 8.13 -32.38
CA LYS A 437 16.63 9.28 -32.21
C LYS A 437 15.25 9.06 -32.85
N SER A 438 15.15 8.17 -33.83
CA SER A 438 13.87 7.73 -34.41
C SER A 438 12.92 7.13 -33.37
N LEU A 439 13.44 6.59 -32.26
CA LEU A 439 12.66 6.00 -31.17
C LEU A 439 12.27 7.00 -30.09
N TYR A 440 12.85 8.21 -30.07
CA TYR A 440 12.61 9.20 -29.01
C TYR A 440 11.13 9.60 -28.88
N PRO A 441 10.36 9.82 -29.96
CA PRO A 441 8.93 10.11 -29.82
C PRO A 441 8.17 9.01 -29.07
N ARG A 442 8.51 7.74 -29.30
CA ARG A 442 7.88 6.61 -28.61
C ARG A 442 8.26 6.54 -27.14
N LEU A 443 9.53 6.82 -26.81
CA LEU A 443 10.00 6.91 -25.43
C LEU A 443 9.27 8.02 -24.68
N LEU A 444 9.08 9.18 -25.31
CA LEU A 444 8.32 10.30 -24.77
C LEU A 444 6.86 9.92 -24.55
N ASP A 445 6.18 9.32 -25.55
CA ASP A 445 4.80 8.88 -25.42
C ASP A 445 4.63 7.86 -24.27
N ALA A 446 5.52 6.88 -24.17
CA ALA A 446 5.54 5.91 -23.10
C ALA A 446 5.75 6.58 -21.73
N ALA A 447 6.57 7.63 -21.64
CA ALA A 447 6.81 8.35 -20.41
C ALA A 447 5.56 9.14 -19.97
N HIS A 448 4.91 9.85 -20.90
CA HIS A 448 3.65 10.55 -20.63
C HIS A 448 2.56 9.57 -20.17
N ASN A 449 2.40 8.44 -20.87
CA ASN A 449 1.45 7.40 -20.50
C ASN A 449 1.78 6.78 -19.13
N CYS A 450 3.06 6.56 -18.83
CA CYS A 450 3.50 6.05 -17.54
C CYS A 450 3.11 7.00 -16.39
N LEU A 451 3.36 8.31 -16.54
CA LEU A 451 3.00 9.29 -15.53
C LEU A 451 1.47 9.41 -15.38
N ARG A 452 0.73 9.40 -16.49
CA ARG A 452 -0.73 9.50 -16.48
C ARG A 452 -1.39 8.34 -15.75
N GLU A 453 -0.93 7.13 -16.00
CA GLU A 453 -1.58 5.92 -15.48
C GLU A 453 -1.10 5.52 -14.09
N LEU A 454 0.20 5.67 -13.80
CA LEU A 454 0.81 5.20 -12.55
C LEU A 454 1.20 6.32 -11.59
N GLY A 455 1.32 7.57 -12.08
CA GLY A 455 1.88 8.68 -11.32
C GLY A 455 1.12 8.99 -10.04
N ALA A 456 -0.22 9.07 -10.10
CA ALA A 456 -1.03 9.35 -8.92
C ALA A 456 -0.89 8.28 -7.83
N GLU A 457 -0.91 7.00 -8.20
CA GLU A 457 -0.70 5.91 -7.23
C GLU A 457 0.73 5.92 -6.67
N HIS A 458 1.71 6.18 -7.53
CA HIS A 458 3.12 6.26 -7.15
C HIS A 458 3.39 7.36 -6.12
N PHE A 459 2.94 8.59 -6.38
CA PHE A 459 3.14 9.69 -5.45
C PHE A 459 2.35 9.53 -4.15
N ARG A 460 1.17 8.91 -4.20
CA ARG A 460 0.43 8.52 -2.98
C ARG A 460 1.21 7.49 -2.14
N ASN A 461 1.86 6.51 -2.78
CA ASN A 461 2.70 5.54 -2.10
C ASN A 461 3.95 6.20 -1.50
N ARG A 462 4.57 7.14 -2.24
CA ARG A 462 5.71 7.93 -1.76
C ARG A 462 5.32 8.79 -0.57
N GLU A 463 4.20 9.51 -0.62
CA GLU A 463 3.66 10.29 0.51
C GLU A 463 3.57 9.41 1.78
N ARG A 464 2.97 8.22 1.65
CA ARG A 464 2.83 7.29 2.78
C ARG A 464 4.16 6.82 3.33
N TYR A 465 5.12 6.53 2.46
CA TYR A 465 6.43 6.07 2.90
C TYR A 465 7.22 7.20 3.56
N THR A 466 7.31 8.37 2.94
CA THR A 466 8.03 9.53 3.47
C THR A 466 7.43 10.02 4.79
N ALA A 467 6.11 10.03 4.94
CA ALA A 467 5.46 10.35 6.21
C ALA A 467 5.74 9.32 7.33
N GLU A 468 5.90 8.04 7.00
CA GLU A 468 6.37 7.03 7.98
C GLU A 468 7.81 7.28 8.40
N LEU A 469 8.66 7.60 7.43
CA LEU A 469 10.09 7.81 7.62
C LEU A 469 10.33 9.05 8.49
N LEU A 470 9.68 10.16 8.16
CA LEU A 470 9.77 11.41 8.90
C LEU A 470 9.18 11.29 10.32
N GLY A 471 8.02 10.64 10.46
CA GLY A 471 7.44 10.37 11.78
C GLY A 471 8.33 9.48 12.67
N THR A 472 9.01 8.50 12.05
CA THR A 472 9.98 7.64 12.75
C THR A 472 11.26 8.40 13.08
N TYR A 473 11.72 9.30 12.20
CA TYR A 473 12.89 10.14 12.41
C TYR A 473 12.72 11.00 13.67
N TYR A 474 11.65 11.80 13.75
CA TYR A 474 11.40 12.65 14.93
C TYR A 474 11.17 11.85 16.21
N LEU A 475 10.63 10.63 16.11
CA LEU A 475 10.48 9.74 17.26
C LEU A 475 11.84 9.29 17.82
N ILE A 476 12.82 8.98 16.97
CA ILE A 476 14.14 8.47 17.39
C ILE A 476 15.10 9.61 17.73
N ALA A 477 15.11 10.68 16.92
CA ALA A 477 15.95 11.86 17.15
C ALA A 477 15.53 12.65 18.40
N GLY A 478 14.27 12.51 18.82
CA GLY A 478 13.66 13.30 19.87
C GLY A 478 13.08 14.62 19.34
N SER A 479 12.27 15.29 20.16
CA SER A 479 11.57 16.54 19.79
C SER A 479 12.44 17.79 19.73
N ASN A 480 13.76 17.67 19.97
CA ASN A 480 14.70 18.80 20.06
C ASN A 480 15.46 19.06 18.75
N VAL A 481 15.00 18.50 17.63
CA VAL A 481 15.54 18.85 16.31
C VAL A 481 14.85 20.12 15.84
N ASP A 482 15.49 21.27 16.07
CA ASP A 482 15.03 22.57 15.57
C ASP A 482 15.10 22.61 14.05
N PHE A 483 14.06 23.19 13.45
CA PHE A 483 13.95 23.42 12.02
C PHE A 483 14.61 24.76 11.69
N ASP A 484 15.91 24.74 11.39
CA ASP A 484 16.60 25.89 10.78
C ASP A 484 16.20 25.98 9.30
N GLY A 485 15.04 26.57 9.01
CA GLY A 485 14.56 26.68 7.63
C GLY A 485 13.43 27.68 7.40
N ILE A 486 12.97 28.40 8.42
CA ILE A 486 12.16 29.60 8.24
C ILE A 486 13.05 30.76 8.69
N GLU A 487 13.76 31.39 7.75
CA GLU A 487 14.22 32.75 7.97
C GLU A 487 12.97 33.60 8.22
N ASP A 488 12.74 33.94 9.50
CA ASP A 488 11.81 34.99 9.86
C ASP A 488 12.29 36.30 9.24
N ALA A 489 11.71 36.62 8.09
CA ALA A 489 11.70 37.96 7.57
C ALA A 489 10.94 38.86 8.55
N GLY A 490 11.68 39.63 9.34
CA GLY A 490 11.18 40.83 10.01
C GLY A 490 10.95 40.70 11.51
N GLY A 491 12.02 40.89 12.27
CA GLY A 491 11.96 41.09 13.71
C GLY A 491 13.16 41.89 14.20
N VAL A 492 13.24 43.16 13.78
CA VAL A 492 14.15 44.13 14.41
C VAL A 492 13.66 44.33 15.85
N THR A 493 14.29 43.66 16.81
CA THR A 493 14.19 44.06 18.21
C THR A 493 15.12 45.25 18.40
N GLU A 494 14.54 46.45 18.34
CA GLU A 494 15.13 47.65 18.91
C GLU A 494 15.40 47.42 20.41
N SER A 495 16.66 47.58 20.76
CA SER A 495 17.11 47.91 22.10
C SER A 495 16.45 49.20 22.57
N SER A 496 15.73 49.17 23.70
CA SER A 496 15.56 50.37 24.52
C SER A 496 15.93 50.05 25.96
N GLU A 497 17.04 50.65 26.38
CA GLU A 497 17.27 51.02 27.76
C GLU A 497 16.07 51.82 28.30
N LYS A 498 15.51 51.38 29.44
CA LYS A 498 15.34 52.16 30.67
C LYS A 498 14.68 51.32 31.76
#